data_AF-A0A3B9J297-F1
#
_entry.id   AF-A0A3B9J297-F1
#
_cell.length_a   1.000
_cell.length_b   1.000
_cell.length_c   1.000
_cell.angle_alpha   90.00
_cell.angle_beta   90.00
_cell.angle_gamma   90.00
#
_symmetry.space_group_name_H-M   'P 1'
#
loop_
_entity.id
_entity.type
_entity.pdbx_description
1 polymer ?
#
loop_
_entity_poly.entity_id
_entity_poly.type
_entity_poly.pdbx_seq_one_letter_code
_entity_poly.pdbx_strand_id
1 'polypeptide(L)'
;MIRALALIVTTVIALFCASQQAGAADWLEPGKYPEADSKESGELHTFGQAETLSGLSVLEIPDIAGMTATKTGNGYWLASADGQVFAFGDAVHRGDLGAISVTAPVVDIAVTPDGNGYWLVTSEGIVYAFGSALWRGSLGHLDLQAPVVDLEPVSTGYGYWLTAADGGVFAFGDAEYLGGLADHQLYRPII
;
A
#
# COMPACT_ATOMS: atom_id res chain seq x y z
N MET A 1 50.80 8.42 -55.42
CA MET A 1 49.59 9.24 -55.68
C MET A 1 48.57 8.28 -56.27
N ILE A 2 47.49 7.85 -55.62
CA ILE A 2 46.43 8.55 -54.89
C ILE A 2 45.92 7.64 -53.75
N ARG A 3 45.65 8.22 -52.57
CA ARG A 3 44.93 7.58 -51.46
C ARG A 3 43.42 7.83 -51.64
N ALA A 4 42.57 6.85 -51.32
CA ALA A 4 41.19 7.12 -50.91
C ALA A 4 40.77 6.13 -49.81
N LEU A 5 40.35 6.70 -48.68
CA LEU A 5 39.99 6.09 -47.40
C LEU A 5 38.82 5.10 -47.51
N ALA A 6 38.89 4.03 -46.72
CA ALA A 6 37.73 3.22 -46.34
C ALA A 6 36.88 3.97 -45.31
N LEU A 7 35.57 4.05 -45.54
CA LEU A 7 34.60 4.55 -44.57
C LEU A 7 33.79 3.36 -44.04
N ILE A 8 34.11 2.94 -42.82
CA ILE A 8 33.33 1.96 -42.05
C ILE A 8 32.21 2.75 -41.38
N VAL A 9 30.96 2.55 -41.83
CA VAL A 9 29.77 3.07 -41.16
C VAL A 9 29.27 2.00 -40.21
N THR A 10 29.64 2.12 -38.94
CA THR A 10 29.08 1.32 -37.85
C THR A 10 27.75 1.96 -37.43
N THR A 11 26.63 1.41 -37.89
CA THR A 11 25.31 1.84 -37.43
C THR A 11 25.07 1.29 -36.02
N VAL A 12 25.36 2.08 -35.00
CA VAL A 12 24.90 1.81 -33.63
C VAL A 12 23.45 2.28 -33.54
N ILE A 13 22.50 1.37 -33.71
CA ILE A 13 21.10 1.63 -33.38
C ILE A 13 20.96 1.45 -31.87
N ALA A 14 21.16 2.53 -31.13
CA ALA A 14 20.74 2.59 -29.74
C ALA A 14 19.24 2.90 -29.72
N LEU A 15 18.42 1.85 -29.69
CA LEU A 15 17.01 1.95 -29.32
C LEU A 15 16.92 2.27 -27.81
N PHE A 16 17.12 3.53 -27.45
CA PHE A 16 16.63 4.05 -26.17
C PHE A 16 15.19 4.53 -26.42
N CYS A 17 14.23 3.62 -26.26
CA CYS A 17 12.85 4.03 -26.02
C CYS A 17 12.79 4.43 -24.54
N ALA A 18 12.88 5.72 -24.25
CA ALA A 18 12.68 6.23 -22.91
C ALA A 18 11.19 6.09 -22.56
N SER A 19 10.82 5.04 -21.84
CA SER A 19 9.48 4.80 -21.30
C SER A 19 9.15 5.70 -20.08
N GLN A 20 9.65 6.93 -20.05
CA GLN A 20 9.60 7.79 -18.85
C GLN A 20 8.33 8.64 -18.68
N GLN A 21 7.27 8.45 -19.48
CA GLN A 21 6.13 9.40 -19.49
C GLN A 21 4.73 8.80 -19.54
N ALA A 22 4.53 7.55 -19.14
CA ALA A 22 3.18 7.06 -18.85
C ALA A 22 2.81 7.51 -17.41
N GLY A 23 1.83 8.40 -17.27
CA GLY A 23 1.31 8.77 -15.94
C GLY A 23 0.59 7.58 -15.30
N ALA A 24 0.52 7.50 -13.96
CA ALA A 24 -0.06 6.34 -13.26
C ALA A 24 -1.48 5.96 -13.73
N ALA A 25 -2.29 6.93 -14.14
CA ALA A 25 -3.63 6.71 -14.68
C ALA A 25 -3.65 6.03 -16.06
N ASP A 26 -2.62 6.28 -16.89
CA ASP A 26 -2.50 5.69 -18.22
C ASP A 26 -2.28 4.17 -18.15
N TRP A 27 -1.65 3.68 -17.07
CA TRP A 27 -1.43 2.26 -16.81
C TRP A 27 -2.69 1.47 -16.47
N LEU A 28 -3.77 2.16 -16.09
CA LEU A 28 -5.06 1.53 -15.74
C LEU A 28 -6.05 1.55 -16.91
N GLU A 29 -5.68 2.11 -18.07
CA GLU A 29 -6.51 2.10 -19.27
C GLU A 29 -6.37 0.76 -20.00
N PRO A 30 -7.44 -0.07 -20.07
CA PRO A 30 -7.36 -1.38 -20.70
C PRO A 30 -6.89 -1.29 -22.14
N GLY A 31 -5.90 -2.10 -22.51
CA GLY A 31 -5.35 -2.19 -23.86
C GLY A 31 -4.34 -1.11 -24.23
N LYS A 32 -4.00 -0.17 -23.32
CA LYS A 32 -2.95 0.84 -23.55
C LYS A 32 -1.56 0.32 -23.22
N TYR A 33 -1.44 -0.52 -22.18
CA TYR A 33 -0.21 -1.20 -21.77
C TYR A 33 -0.53 -2.69 -21.51
N PRO A 34 -0.42 -3.56 -22.54
CA PRO A 34 -0.78 -4.97 -22.42
C PRO A 34 0.00 -5.72 -21.33
N GLU A 35 1.20 -5.24 -20.97
CA GLU A 35 1.99 -5.75 -19.84
C GLU A 35 1.38 -5.47 -18.46
N ALA A 36 0.50 -4.47 -18.32
CA ALA A 36 -0.21 -4.14 -17.08
C ALA A 36 -1.63 -4.72 -17.03
N ASP A 37 -2.16 -5.19 -18.16
CA ASP A 37 -3.44 -5.88 -18.25
C ASP A 37 -3.31 -7.32 -17.74
N SER A 38 -3.39 -7.52 -16.42
CA SER A 38 -3.39 -8.85 -15.83
C SER A 38 -4.79 -9.42 -15.56
N LYS A 39 -4.87 -10.75 -15.58
CA LYS A 39 -6.04 -11.54 -15.17
C LYS A 39 -5.83 -12.21 -13.79
N GLU A 40 -4.69 -11.99 -13.16
CA GLU A 40 -4.32 -12.54 -11.87
C GLU A 40 -4.47 -11.45 -10.80
N SER A 41 -5.22 -11.74 -9.74
CA SER A 41 -5.39 -10.83 -8.60
C SER A 41 -4.14 -10.82 -7.74
N GLY A 42 -3.79 -9.67 -7.17
CA GLY A 42 -2.66 -9.55 -6.24
C GLY A 42 -1.30 -9.31 -6.90
N GLU A 43 -1.27 -9.07 -8.22
CA GLU A 43 -0.03 -8.65 -8.88
C GLU A 43 0.45 -7.27 -8.43
N LEU A 44 1.75 -7.16 -8.19
CA LEU A 44 2.41 -5.91 -7.89
C LEU A 44 3.06 -5.34 -9.16
N HIS A 45 2.57 -4.18 -9.60
CA HIS A 45 3.13 -3.44 -10.72
C HIS A 45 3.87 -2.20 -10.23
N THR A 46 5.09 -1.98 -10.73
CA THR A 46 5.87 -0.78 -10.42
C THR A 46 5.83 0.19 -11.59
N PHE A 47 5.78 1.49 -11.30
CA PHE A 47 5.75 2.54 -12.30
C PHE A 47 6.71 3.69 -11.94
N GLY A 48 7.09 4.48 -12.94
CA GLY A 48 7.97 5.64 -12.75
C GLY A 48 9.40 5.25 -12.34
N GLN A 49 9.84 5.70 -11.15
CA GLN A 49 11.15 5.35 -10.57
C GLN A 49 11.02 4.29 -9.46
N ALA A 50 9.83 3.73 -9.24
CA ALA A 50 9.64 2.65 -8.27
C ALA A 50 10.39 1.40 -8.73
N GLU A 51 11.22 0.86 -7.85
CA GLU A 51 11.88 -0.42 -8.10
C GLU A 51 11.08 -1.54 -7.45
N THR A 52 10.95 -2.68 -8.13
CA THR A 52 10.45 -3.89 -7.48
C THR A 52 11.60 -4.45 -6.65
N LEU A 53 11.49 -4.36 -5.34
CA LEU A 53 12.57 -4.71 -4.42
C LEU A 53 12.54 -6.22 -4.05
N SER A 54 11.82 -7.03 -4.82
CA SER A 54 11.72 -8.49 -4.67
C SER A 54 11.25 -9.22 -5.94
N GLY A 55 11.48 -10.54 -5.98
CA GLY A 55 11.06 -11.44 -7.07
C GLY A 55 9.72 -12.11 -6.80
N LEU A 56 8.66 -11.35 -6.56
CA LEU A 56 7.32 -11.84 -6.21
C LEU A 56 6.58 -12.54 -7.36
N SER A 57 7.26 -12.99 -8.42
CA SER A 57 6.62 -13.65 -9.56
C SER A 57 5.93 -14.98 -9.21
N VAL A 58 6.09 -15.50 -7.99
CA VAL A 58 5.44 -16.74 -7.52
C VAL A 58 5.27 -16.76 -5.98
N LEU A 59 4.77 -15.69 -5.38
CA LEU A 59 4.05 -15.89 -4.12
C LEU A 59 2.57 -15.88 -4.48
N GLU A 60 1.87 -16.97 -4.16
CA GLU A 60 0.43 -16.90 -3.88
C GLU A 60 0.28 -16.02 -2.64
N ILE A 61 0.58 -14.71 -2.76
CA ILE A 61 0.35 -13.79 -1.66
C ILE A 61 -1.18 -13.72 -1.55
N PRO A 62 -1.76 -14.10 -0.41
CA PRO A 62 -3.20 -13.95 -0.20
C PRO A 62 -3.60 -12.48 -0.42
N ASP A 63 -4.87 -12.25 -0.74
CA ASP A 63 -5.43 -10.92 -1.04
C ASP A 63 -4.72 -9.80 -0.29
N ILE A 64 -3.99 -8.94 -1.01
CA ILE A 64 -3.27 -7.82 -0.41
C ILE A 64 -4.30 -6.81 0.08
N ALA A 65 -4.22 -6.47 1.36
CA ALA A 65 -5.07 -5.48 1.99
C ALA A 65 -4.50 -4.07 1.83
N GLY A 66 -3.19 -3.91 2.00
CA GLY A 66 -2.56 -2.60 1.93
C GLY A 66 -1.05 -2.66 1.71
N MET A 67 -0.48 -1.51 1.38
CA MET A 67 0.96 -1.31 1.23
C MET A 67 1.40 0.04 1.78
N THR A 68 2.60 0.10 2.34
CA THR A 68 3.17 1.36 2.81
C THR A 68 4.69 1.38 2.64
N ALA A 69 5.27 2.55 2.37
CA ALA A 69 6.69 2.69 2.03
C ALA A 69 7.55 3.10 3.24
N THR A 70 8.83 2.75 3.20
CA THR A 70 9.82 3.29 4.14
C THR A 70 10.06 4.77 3.84
N LYS A 71 10.46 5.54 4.86
CA LYS A 71 10.78 6.97 4.70
C LYS A 71 11.93 7.24 3.73
N THR A 72 12.84 6.29 3.58
CA THR A 72 13.96 6.37 2.64
C THR A 72 13.49 6.21 1.20
N GLY A 73 12.30 5.62 0.98
CA GLY A 73 11.78 5.23 -0.32
C GLY A 73 12.44 3.97 -0.89
N ASN A 74 13.38 3.34 -0.16
CA ASN A 74 14.16 2.19 -0.63
C ASN A 74 13.61 0.86 -0.08
N GLY A 75 12.35 0.84 0.36
CA GLY A 75 11.70 -0.32 0.94
C GLY A 75 10.20 -0.09 1.10
N TYR A 76 9.47 -1.18 1.26
CA TYR A 76 8.03 -1.15 1.52
C TYR A 76 7.57 -2.38 2.28
N TRP A 77 6.43 -2.26 2.93
CA TRP A 77 5.68 -3.36 3.52
C TRP A 77 4.43 -3.64 2.70
N LEU A 78 4.07 -4.91 2.57
CA LEU A 78 2.74 -5.36 2.13
C LEU A 78 2.05 -6.05 3.31
N ALA A 79 0.76 -5.79 3.49
CA ALA A 79 -0.07 -6.56 4.41
C ALA A 79 -1.14 -7.32 3.62
N SER A 80 -1.30 -8.60 3.90
CA SER A 80 -2.39 -9.42 3.36
C SER A 80 -3.62 -9.35 4.26
N ALA A 81 -4.77 -9.72 3.70
CA ALA A 81 -6.06 -9.74 4.40
C ALA A 81 -6.09 -10.71 5.58
N ASP A 82 -5.30 -11.78 5.56
CA ASP A 82 -5.12 -12.68 6.72
C ASP A 82 -4.15 -12.13 7.79
N GLY A 83 -3.55 -10.96 7.51
CA GLY A 83 -2.72 -10.20 8.44
C GLY A 83 -1.24 -10.60 8.46
N GLN A 84 -0.74 -11.32 7.46
CA GLN A 84 0.70 -11.47 7.26
C GLN A 84 1.30 -10.16 6.74
N VAL A 85 2.53 -9.85 7.17
CA VAL A 85 3.27 -8.67 6.69
C VAL A 85 4.54 -9.13 5.98
N PHE A 86 4.77 -8.61 4.79
CA PHE A 86 5.96 -8.85 3.99
C PHE A 86 6.77 -7.56 3.92
N ALA A 87 8.08 -7.64 4.13
CA ALA A 87 8.99 -6.48 4.11
C ALA A 87 10.02 -6.65 2.99
N PHE A 88 10.22 -5.60 2.20
CA PHE A 88 11.12 -5.59 1.05
C PHE A 88 12.06 -4.39 1.07
N GLY A 89 13.21 -4.52 0.41
CA GLY A 89 14.23 -3.47 0.40
C GLY A 89 14.82 -3.23 1.79
N ASP A 90 14.80 -1.97 2.22
CA ASP A 90 15.25 -1.56 3.57
C ASP A 90 14.17 -1.57 4.65
N ALA A 91 12.96 -2.06 4.32
CA ALA A 91 11.89 -2.26 5.29
C ALA A 91 12.26 -3.36 6.29
N VAL A 92 11.98 -3.11 7.57
CA VAL A 92 12.22 -4.08 8.65
C VAL A 92 10.88 -4.64 9.11
N HIS A 93 10.71 -5.97 9.06
CA HIS A 93 9.53 -6.64 9.62
C HIS A 93 9.49 -6.46 11.15
N ARG A 94 8.35 -6.01 11.69
CA ARG A 94 8.17 -5.70 13.12
C ARG A 94 7.16 -6.61 13.82
N GLY A 95 6.66 -7.64 13.12
CA GLY A 95 5.59 -8.53 13.59
C GLY A 95 4.38 -8.52 12.65
N ASP A 96 3.55 -9.53 12.75
CA ASP A 96 2.33 -9.68 11.96
C ASP A 96 1.30 -10.54 12.72
N LEU A 97 0.18 -10.86 12.08
CA LEU A 97 -0.88 -11.67 12.65
C LEU A 97 -0.86 -13.12 12.14
N GLY A 98 0.16 -13.54 11.38
CA GLY A 98 0.19 -14.86 10.74
C GLY A 98 0.20 -16.03 11.73
N ALA A 99 0.57 -15.78 12.99
CA ALA A 99 0.54 -16.77 14.07
C ALA A 99 -0.81 -16.86 14.83
N ILE A 100 -1.77 -15.99 14.51
CA ILE A 100 -3.09 -15.96 15.16
C ILE A 100 -4.21 -16.03 14.12
N SER A 101 -5.36 -16.55 14.52
CA SER A 101 -6.57 -16.48 13.68
C SER A 101 -7.22 -15.11 13.85
N VAL A 102 -7.17 -14.29 12.81
CA VAL A 102 -7.97 -13.07 12.73
C VAL A 102 -9.43 -13.42 12.44
N THR A 103 -10.38 -12.75 13.11
CA THR A 103 -11.82 -12.97 12.93
C THR A 103 -12.39 -12.24 11.73
N ALA A 104 -11.68 -11.22 11.27
CA ALA A 104 -12.04 -10.38 10.13
C ALA A 104 -10.78 -9.98 9.35
N PRO A 105 -10.90 -9.73 8.04
CA PRO A 105 -9.75 -9.40 7.21
C PRO A 105 -9.11 -8.08 7.68
N VAL A 106 -7.78 -8.04 7.63
CA VAL A 106 -7.01 -6.79 7.62
C VAL A 106 -7.41 -6.00 6.37
N VAL A 107 -7.60 -4.69 6.53
CA VAL A 107 -7.99 -3.78 5.44
C VAL A 107 -6.92 -2.72 5.17
N ASP A 108 -6.05 -2.44 6.14
CA ASP A 108 -5.00 -1.44 5.95
C ASP A 108 -3.77 -1.68 6.87
N ILE A 109 -2.62 -1.15 6.43
CA ILE A 109 -1.36 -1.04 7.16
C ILE A 109 -0.84 0.41 7.11
N ALA A 110 -0.68 1.04 8.27
CA ALA A 110 -0.16 2.40 8.36
C ALA A 110 1.13 2.46 9.18
N VAL A 111 2.13 3.18 8.66
CA VAL A 111 3.45 3.32 9.28
C VAL A 111 3.46 4.44 10.33
N THR A 112 4.20 4.25 11.42
CA THR A 112 4.41 5.30 12.42
C THR A 112 5.17 6.48 11.84
N PRO A 113 4.94 7.71 12.33
CA PRO A 113 5.70 8.88 11.89
C PRO A 113 7.20 8.82 12.14
N ASP A 114 7.69 7.92 13.02
CA ASP A 114 9.12 7.67 13.20
C ASP A 114 9.68 6.64 12.19
N GLY A 115 8.83 5.84 11.55
CA GLY A 115 9.18 4.82 10.56
C GLY A 115 9.61 3.48 11.17
N ASN A 116 9.50 3.30 12.49
CA ASN A 116 9.99 2.11 13.21
C ASN A 116 8.89 1.15 13.66
N GLY A 117 7.64 1.40 13.27
CA GLY A 117 6.49 0.58 13.61
C GLY A 117 5.36 0.78 12.61
N TYR A 118 4.31 -0.03 12.77
CA TYR A 118 3.09 0.11 11.98
C TYR A 118 1.90 -0.43 12.77
N TRP A 119 0.72 0.04 12.37
CA TRP A 119 -0.55 -0.53 12.77
C TRP A 119 -1.11 -1.41 11.66
N LEU A 120 -1.82 -2.46 12.04
CA LEU A 120 -2.74 -3.18 11.16
C LEU A 120 -4.15 -2.95 11.69
N VAL A 121 -5.11 -2.75 10.79
CA VAL A 121 -6.52 -2.64 11.16
C VAL A 121 -7.37 -3.64 10.40
N THR A 122 -8.32 -4.27 11.07
CA THR A 122 -9.31 -5.16 10.44
C THR A 122 -10.58 -4.40 10.03
N SER A 123 -11.39 -5.02 9.16
CA SER A 123 -12.72 -4.50 8.80
C SER A 123 -13.68 -4.39 9.99
N GLU A 124 -13.46 -5.13 11.08
CA GLU A 124 -14.18 -4.97 12.36
C GLU A 124 -13.60 -3.81 13.21
N GLY A 125 -12.63 -3.07 12.69
CA GLY A 125 -11.95 -1.97 13.37
C GLY A 125 -11.04 -2.42 14.52
N ILE A 126 -10.55 -3.66 14.48
CA ILE A 126 -9.57 -4.16 15.45
C ILE A 126 -8.18 -3.66 15.05
N VAL A 127 -7.56 -2.87 15.92
CA VAL A 127 -6.22 -2.31 15.69
C VAL A 127 -5.16 -3.12 16.43
N TYR A 128 -4.14 -3.55 15.70
CA TYR A 128 -2.91 -4.18 16.18
C TYR A 128 -1.73 -3.24 15.97
N ALA A 129 -0.78 -3.20 16.90
CA ALA A 129 0.37 -2.29 16.85
C ALA A 129 1.67 -3.06 16.99
N PHE A 130 2.63 -2.76 16.10
CA PHE A 130 3.92 -3.43 16.01
C PHE A 130 5.09 -2.44 16.02
N GLY A 131 6.24 -2.86 16.54
CA GLY A 131 7.44 -2.01 16.62
C GLY A 131 7.24 -0.82 17.55
N SER A 132 7.50 0.40 17.05
CA SER A 132 7.27 1.65 17.80
C SER A 132 5.81 2.10 17.83
N ALA A 133 4.92 1.44 17.09
CA ALA A 133 3.51 1.81 17.05
C ALA A 133 2.88 1.62 18.43
N LEU A 134 2.13 2.63 18.87
CA LEU A 134 1.46 2.59 20.15
C LEU A 134 -0.04 2.44 19.94
N TRP A 135 -0.65 1.44 20.59
CA TRP A 135 -2.09 1.25 20.55
C TRP A 135 -2.81 2.38 21.30
N ARG A 136 -3.87 2.94 20.69
CA ARG A 136 -4.65 4.08 21.25
C ARG A 136 -6.14 3.82 21.39
N GLY A 137 -6.60 2.71 20.84
CA GLY A 137 -8.00 2.31 20.86
C GLY A 137 -8.34 1.40 19.68
N SER A 138 -9.51 0.79 19.76
CA SER A 138 -9.99 -0.19 18.79
C SER A 138 -11.50 -0.25 18.87
N LEU A 139 -12.15 -0.56 17.76
CA LEU A 139 -13.60 -0.68 17.66
C LEU A 139 -14.12 -2.09 17.87
N GLY A 140 -13.26 -3.08 18.09
CA GLY A 140 -13.64 -4.49 18.24
C GLY A 140 -14.60 -4.85 19.39
N HIS A 141 -15.02 -3.86 20.18
CA HIS A 141 -16.03 -4.00 21.23
C HIS A 141 -17.41 -3.49 20.79
N LEU A 142 -17.54 -3.01 19.55
CA LEU A 142 -18.74 -2.39 19.00
C LEU A 142 -19.26 -3.24 17.84
N ASP A 143 -20.59 -3.31 17.73
CA ASP A 143 -21.25 -3.77 16.52
C ASP A 143 -21.29 -2.61 15.52
N LEU A 144 -20.34 -2.59 14.58
CA LEU A 144 -20.26 -1.53 13.57
C LEU A 144 -21.38 -1.66 12.52
N GLN A 145 -21.94 -0.54 12.10
CA GLN A 145 -22.97 -0.51 11.04
C GLN A 145 -22.39 -0.76 9.65
N ALA A 146 -21.11 -0.46 9.47
CA ALA A 146 -20.35 -0.70 8.26
C ALA A 146 -18.90 -1.03 8.61
N PRO A 147 -18.19 -1.79 7.76
CA PRO A 147 -16.80 -2.15 8.01
C PRO A 147 -15.89 -0.91 8.02
N VAL A 148 -14.83 -0.96 8.82
CA VAL A 148 -13.68 -0.07 8.67
C VAL A 148 -13.00 -0.36 7.35
N VAL A 149 -12.54 0.69 6.68
CA VAL A 149 -11.85 0.62 5.38
C VAL A 149 -10.44 1.21 5.44
N ASP A 150 -10.11 2.03 6.45
CA ASP A 150 -8.83 2.74 6.50
C ASP A 150 -8.42 3.12 7.93
N LEU A 151 -7.10 3.23 8.18
CA LEU A 151 -6.49 3.78 9.39
C LEU A 151 -5.42 4.80 9.01
N GLU A 152 -5.60 6.06 9.43
CA GLU A 152 -4.62 7.11 9.15
C GLU A 152 -4.02 7.67 10.46
N PRO A 153 -2.69 7.59 10.66
CA PRO A 153 -2.03 8.12 11.85
C PRO A 153 -1.89 9.64 11.81
N VAL A 154 -1.99 10.28 12.98
CA VAL A 154 -1.61 11.70 13.08
C VAL A 154 -0.10 11.88 13.07
N SER A 155 0.37 13.03 12.61
CA SER A 155 1.80 13.36 12.48
C SER A 155 2.59 13.27 13.78
N THR A 156 1.93 13.37 14.93
CA THR A 156 2.56 13.25 16.25
C THR A 156 2.93 11.79 16.57
N GLY A 157 2.24 10.82 15.95
CA GLY A 157 2.37 9.38 16.22
C GLY A 157 1.67 8.91 17.49
N TYR A 158 0.91 9.78 18.17
CA TYR A 158 0.21 9.45 19.41
C TYR A 158 -1.30 9.21 19.22
N GLY A 159 -1.77 9.10 17.98
CA GLY A 159 -3.18 8.94 17.64
C GLY A 159 -3.39 8.56 16.17
N TYR A 160 -4.62 8.20 15.84
CA TYR A 160 -5.05 7.85 14.48
C TYR A 160 -6.56 8.01 14.33
N TRP A 161 -7.02 8.11 13.09
CA TRP A 161 -8.41 7.95 12.71
C TRP A 161 -8.65 6.57 12.14
N LEU A 162 -9.82 6.00 12.42
CA LEU A 162 -10.40 4.91 11.64
C LEU A 162 -11.56 5.47 10.83
N THR A 163 -11.69 5.08 9.57
CA THR A 163 -12.85 5.43 8.74
C THR A 163 -13.63 4.19 8.30
N ALA A 164 -14.96 4.29 8.28
CA ALA A 164 -15.85 3.20 7.91
C ALA A 164 -16.56 3.48 6.59
N ALA A 165 -17.01 2.42 5.92
CA ALA A 165 -17.63 2.49 4.59
C ALA A 165 -18.94 3.30 4.55
N ASP A 166 -19.60 3.50 5.70
CA ASP A 166 -20.78 4.37 5.86
C ASP A 166 -20.43 5.85 6.08
N GLY A 167 -19.15 6.21 6.13
CA GLY A 167 -18.69 7.56 6.45
C GLY A 167 -18.46 7.82 7.92
N GLY A 168 -18.56 6.79 8.79
CA GLY A 168 -18.12 6.88 10.17
C GLY A 168 -16.64 7.24 10.26
N VAL A 169 -16.29 8.12 11.19
CA VAL A 169 -14.91 8.48 11.52
C VAL A 169 -14.73 8.37 13.03
N PHE A 170 -13.69 7.67 13.47
CA PHE A 170 -13.40 7.42 14.88
C PHE A 170 -11.99 7.91 15.18
N ALA A 171 -11.84 8.86 16.11
CA ALA A 171 -10.55 9.42 16.48
C ALA A 171 -10.04 8.82 17.79
N PHE A 172 -8.77 8.40 17.81
CA PHE A 172 -8.12 7.79 18.97
C PHE A 172 -6.83 8.52 19.35
N GLY A 173 -6.50 8.50 20.64
CA GLY A 173 -5.30 9.15 21.15
C GLY A 173 -5.42 10.67 21.09
N ASP A 174 -4.44 11.32 20.47
CA ASP A 174 -4.42 12.78 20.25
C ASP A 174 -4.98 13.19 18.87
N ALA A 175 -5.58 12.26 18.13
CA ALA A 175 -6.31 12.60 16.91
C ALA A 175 -7.55 13.44 17.23
N GLU A 176 -7.68 14.61 16.60
CA GLU A 176 -8.86 15.46 16.73
C GLU A 176 -10.01 14.92 15.87
N TYR A 177 -11.20 14.79 16.44
CA TYR A 177 -12.38 14.43 15.64
C TYR A 177 -12.87 15.63 14.83
N LEU A 178 -12.75 15.56 13.50
CA LEU A 178 -13.08 16.64 12.58
C LEU A 178 -14.48 16.51 11.95
N GLY A 179 -15.27 15.52 12.38
CA GLY A 179 -16.57 15.17 11.81
C GLY A 179 -16.54 13.89 10.99
N GLY A 180 -17.72 13.44 10.56
CA GLY A 180 -17.92 12.25 9.71
C GLY A 180 -19.21 12.38 8.89
N LEU A 181 -19.45 11.42 8.01
CA LEU A 181 -20.58 11.39 7.09
C LEU A 181 -21.62 10.31 7.43
N ALA A 182 -21.48 9.59 8.55
CA ALA A 182 -22.38 8.49 8.93
C ALA A 182 -23.88 8.88 9.00
N ASP A 183 -24.19 10.14 9.28
CA ASP A 183 -25.58 10.66 9.31
C ASP A 183 -26.11 11.07 7.93
N HIS A 184 -25.32 10.88 6.87
CA HIS A 184 -25.68 11.23 5.50
C HIS A 184 -25.89 9.99 4.64
N GLN A 185 -26.89 10.03 3.77
CA GLN A 185 -27.05 9.00 2.75
C GLN A 185 -25.97 9.14 1.69
N LEU A 186 -25.02 8.22 1.69
CA LEU A 186 -23.99 8.14 0.65
C LEU A 186 -24.57 7.52 -0.63
N TYR A 187 -24.15 8.04 -1.79
CA TYR A 187 -24.51 7.45 -3.09
C TYR A 187 -23.84 6.08 -3.29
N ARG A 188 -22.64 5.93 -2.74
CA ARG A 188 -21.81 4.72 -2.74
C ARG A 188 -21.00 4.67 -1.44
N PRO A 189 -20.62 3.46 -0.98
CA PRO A 189 -19.75 3.33 0.19
C PRO A 189 -18.41 4.04 -0.03
N ILE A 190 -17.79 4.46 1.07
CA ILE A 190 -16.37 4.80 1.08
C ILE A 190 -15.57 3.50 0.89
N ILE A 191 -14.56 3.53 0.04
CA ILE A 191 -13.66 2.41 -0.28
C ILE A 191 -12.21 2.86 -0.24
#